data_AF-A0AAV9M806-F1
#
_entry.id   AF-A0AAV9M806-F1
#
_cell.length_a   1.000
_cell.length_b   1.000
_cell.length_c   1.000
_cell.angle_alpha   90.00
_cell.angle_beta   90.00
_cell.angle_gamma   90.00
#
_symmetry.space_group_name_H-M   'P 1'
#
loop_
_entity.id
_entity.type
_entity.pdbx_description
1 polymer ?
#
loop_
_entity_poly.entity_id
_entity_poly.type
_entity_poly.pdbx_seq_one_letter_code
_entity_poly.pdbx_strand_id
1 'polypeptide(L)'
;MSLIRRMEEAQVKHVYREQNKLTDRLCKEGLKCTTLGKPIFLLSPPLYASKLAWGDIIGTTYLRNIPTCNNYLNGHTMAHTFVKPVDPNRLLYKTIL
;
A
#
# COMPACT_ATOMS: atom_id res chain seq x y z
N MET A 1 -22.86 1.31 -17.11
CA MET A 1 -22.22 0.31 -16.22
C MET A 1 -21.11 1.00 -15.43
N SER A 2 -21.10 0.88 -14.10
CA SER A 2 -20.03 1.45 -13.27
C SER A 2 -18.73 0.63 -13.41
N LEU A 3 -17.56 1.25 -13.21
CA LEU A 3 -16.26 0.58 -13.24
C LEU A 3 -16.18 -0.59 -12.24
N ILE A 4 -16.78 -0.42 -11.07
CA ILE A 4 -16.86 -1.45 -10.03
C ILE A 4 -17.54 -2.72 -10.55
N ARG A 5 -18.62 -2.57 -11.33
CA ARG A 5 -19.32 -3.72 -11.94
C ARG A 5 -18.51 -4.42 -13.02
N ARG A 6 -17.52 -3.76 -13.64
CA ARG A 6 -16.63 -4.36 -14.66
C ARG A 6 -15.44 -5.08 -14.04
N MET A 7 -15.14 -4.83 -12.78
CA MET A 7 -14.00 -5.39 -12.05
C MET A 7 -14.50 -6.44 -11.05
N GLU A 8 -15.31 -7.40 -11.50
CA GLU A 8 -16.15 -8.32 -10.70
C GLU A 8 -15.48 -8.97 -9.47
N GLU A 9 -14.15 -8.98 -9.36
CA GLU A 9 -13.37 -9.53 -8.24
C GLU A 9 -12.50 -8.52 -7.46
N ALA A 10 -12.57 -7.22 -7.75
CA ALA A 10 -11.71 -6.23 -7.10
C ALA A 10 -12.08 -6.06 -5.62
N GLN A 11 -11.25 -6.62 -4.73
CA GLN A 11 -11.38 -6.42 -3.29
C GLN A 11 -10.74 -5.09 -2.85
N VAL A 12 -11.54 -4.23 -2.22
CA VAL A 12 -11.03 -3.01 -1.60
C VAL A 12 -10.52 -3.34 -0.20
N LYS A 13 -9.22 -3.17 0.02
CA LYS A 13 -8.59 -3.37 1.33
C LYS A 13 -8.05 -2.04 1.85
N HIS A 14 -8.31 -1.75 3.12
CA HIS A 14 -7.70 -0.61 3.80
C HIS A 14 -6.19 -0.86 4.01
N VAL A 15 -5.37 0.13 3.67
CA VAL A 15 -3.91 0.11 3.80
C VAL A 15 -3.47 1.41 4.47
N TYR A 16 -2.49 1.32 5.39
CA TYR A 16 -1.97 2.51 6.07
C TYR A 16 -1.22 3.43 5.12
N ARG A 17 -1.17 4.72 5.43
CA ARG A 17 -0.52 5.72 4.57
C ARG A 17 0.96 5.41 4.33
N GLU A 18 1.64 4.88 5.33
CA GLU A 18 3.06 4.51 5.26
C GLU A 18 3.31 3.34 4.31
N GLN A 19 2.30 2.49 4.10
CA GLN A 19 2.32 1.39 3.14
C GLN A 19 1.87 1.84 1.74
N ASN A 20 1.10 2.93 1.61
CA ASN A 20 0.61 3.43 0.33
C ASN A 20 1.57 4.47 -0.33
N LYS A 21 2.88 4.32 -0.12
CA LYS A 21 3.90 5.29 -0.57
C LYS A 21 4.05 5.36 -2.08
N LEU A 22 3.88 4.24 -2.78
CA LEU A 22 3.94 4.19 -4.23
C LEU A 22 2.87 5.10 -4.84
N THR A 23 1.63 4.96 -4.38
CA THR A 23 0.49 5.77 -4.82
C THR A 23 0.71 7.25 -4.52
N ASP A 24 1.15 7.59 -3.30
CA ASP A 24 1.46 8.99 -2.93
C ASP A 24 2.51 9.61 -3.86
N ARG A 25 3.55 8.84 -4.22
CA ARG A 25 4.58 9.30 -5.15
C ARG A 25 4.06 9.48 -6.57
N LEU A 26 3.27 8.52 -7.06
CA LEU A 26 2.63 8.61 -8.38
C LEU A 26 1.68 9.81 -8.47
N CYS A 27 0.91 10.09 -7.41
CA CYS A 27 0.05 11.28 -7.36
C CYS A 27 0.85 12.58 -7.37
N LYS A 28 1.96 12.66 -6.63
CA LYS A 28 2.83 13.85 -6.61
C LYS A 28 3.49 14.12 -7.96
N GLU A 29 3.94 13.08 -8.66
CA GLU A 29 4.48 13.25 -10.01
C GLU A 29 3.36 13.53 -11.02
N GLY A 30 2.20 12.90 -10.87
CA GLY A 30 1.01 13.18 -11.68
C GLY A 30 0.52 14.62 -11.54
N LEU A 31 0.64 15.23 -10.37
CA LEU A 31 0.33 16.65 -10.15
C LEU A 31 1.26 17.59 -10.95
N LYS A 32 2.51 17.18 -11.18
CA LYS A 32 3.44 17.94 -12.02
C LYS A 32 3.15 17.79 -13.52
N CYS A 33 2.40 16.75 -13.91
CA CYS A 33 1.97 16.60 -15.29
C CYS A 33 0.82 17.57 -15.60
N THR A 34 0.91 18.22 -16.76
CA THR A 34 -0.13 19.13 -17.28
C THR A 34 -1.35 18.39 -17.83
N THR A 35 -1.29 17.07 -17.95
CA THR A 35 -2.34 16.22 -18.50
C THR A 35 -3.29 15.73 -17.41
N LEU A 36 -4.22 16.57 -16.99
CA LEU A 36 -5.34 16.15 -16.14
C LEU A 36 -6.46 15.54 -17.01
N GLY A 37 -7.14 14.50 -16.50
CA GLY A 37 -8.33 13.91 -17.14
C GLY A 37 -8.08 12.78 -18.15
N LYS A 38 -6.82 12.41 -18.43
CA LYS A 38 -6.49 11.21 -19.22
C LYS A 38 -5.79 10.17 -18.34
N PRO A 39 -6.37 8.96 -18.18
CA PRO A 39 -5.68 7.90 -17.45
C PRO A 39 -4.44 7.45 -18.24
N ILE A 40 -3.31 7.35 -17.54
CA ILE A 40 -2.05 6.85 -18.10
C ILE A 40 -1.86 5.43 -17.61
N PHE A 41 -1.81 4.48 -18.55
CA PHE A 41 -1.50 3.09 -18.26
C PHE A 41 0.00 2.86 -18.47
N LEU A 42 0.69 2.47 -17.41
CA LEU A 42 2.12 2.20 -17.44
C LEU A 42 2.34 0.68 -17.46
N LEU A 43 3.06 0.18 -18.47
CA LEU A 43 3.42 -1.24 -18.55
C LEU A 43 4.48 -1.62 -17.51
N SER A 44 5.33 -0.67 -17.14
CA SER A 44 6.41 -0.85 -16.17
C SER A 44 6.44 0.35 -15.20
N PRO A 45 6.84 0.14 -13.93
CA PRO A 45 7.04 1.24 -13.01
C PRO A 45 8.03 2.27 -13.58
N PRO A 46 7.71 3.58 -13.54
CA PRO A 46 8.64 4.62 -13.97
C PRO A 46 9.82 4.72 -12.99
N LEU A 47 10.95 5.25 -13.46
CA LEU A 47 12.22 5.25 -12.70
C LEU A 47 12.08 5.84 -11.29
N TYR A 48 11.31 6.92 -11.14
CA TYR A 48 11.08 7.59 -9.87
C TYR A 48 10.26 6.73 -8.87
N ALA A 49 9.49 5.77 -9.36
CA ALA A 49 8.61 4.91 -8.55
C ALA A 49 9.11 3.46 -8.46
N SER A 50 10.12 3.07 -9.24
CA SER A 50 10.51 1.65 -9.38
C SER A 50 10.88 1.00 -8.05
N LYS A 51 11.69 1.68 -7.21
CA LYS A 51 12.09 1.16 -5.90
C LYS A 51 10.89 0.90 -4.98
N LEU A 52 9.88 1.77 -5.01
CA LEU A 52 8.66 1.59 -4.21
C LEU A 52 7.79 0.48 -4.78
N ALA A 53 7.64 0.41 -6.11
CA ALA A 53 6.87 -0.63 -6.76
C ALA A 53 7.42 -2.03 -6.49
N TRP A 54 8.75 -2.20 -6.59
CA TRP A 54 9.39 -3.48 -6.25
C TRP A 54 9.27 -3.80 -4.76
N GLY A 55 9.38 -2.79 -3.88
CA GLY A 55 9.16 -2.97 -2.44
C GLY A 55 7.75 -3.46 -2.11
N ASP A 56 6.73 -2.89 -2.76
CA ASP A 56 5.33 -3.29 -2.59
C ASP A 56 5.08 -4.72 -3.11
N ILE A 57 5.68 -5.09 -4.26
CA ILE A 57 5.59 -6.46 -4.82
C ILE A 57 6.20 -7.49 -3.86
N ILE A 58 7.35 -7.17 -3.27
CA ILE A 58 8.02 -8.04 -2.29
C ILE A 58 7.24 -8.09 -0.96
N GLY A 59 6.38 -7.09 -0.69
CA GLY A 59 5.60 -6.99 0.55
C GLY A 59 6.39 -6.36 1.70
N THR A 60 7.26 -5.38 1.41
CA THR A 60 8.03 -4.70 2.45
C THR A 60 7.12 -4.07 3.52
N THR A 61 7.40 -4.34 4.79
CA THR A 61 6.64 -3.78 5.90
C THR A 61 7.16 -2.39 6.25
N TYR A 62 6.24 -1.46 6.50
CA TYR A 62 6.56 -0.10 6.93
C TYR A 62 6.17 0.07 8.40
N LEU A 63 7.05 0.71 9.17
CA LEU A 63 6.74 1.13 10.53
C LEU A 63 5.59 2.14 10.50
N ARG A 64 4.58 1.91 11.34
CA ARG A 64 3.48 2.86 11.54
C ARG A 64 4.00 4.04 12.38
N ASN A 65 3.79 5.25 11.89
CA ASN A 65 4.05 6.44 12.69
C ASN A 65 2.80 6.76 13.52
N ILE A 66 2.79 6.35 14.78
CA ILE A 66 1.70 6.68 15.71
C ILE A 66 2.08 8.00 16.38
N PRO A 67 1.43 9.12 16.05
CA PRO A 67 1.71 10.37 16.74
C PRO A 67 1.39 10.19 18.23
N THR A 68 2.24 10.72 19.10
CA THR A 68 2.09 10.59 20.56
C THR A 68 0.89 11.36 21.12
N CYS A 69 0.22 12.18 20.31
CA CYS A 69 -1.01 12.83 20.71
C CYS A 69 -2.16 11.79 20.76
N ASN A 70 -2.78 11.68 21.94
CA ASN A 70 -3.81 10.72 22.36
C ASN A 70 -3.39 9.35 22.94
N ASN A 71 -2.12 9.09 23.21
CA ASN A 71 -1.74 7.96 24.07
C ASN A 71 -1.76 8.38 25.55
N TYR A 72 -2.94 8.52 26.15
CA TYR A 72 -3.08 8.49 27.61
C TYR A 72 -2.98 7.03 28.10
N LEU A 73 -1.84 6.39 27.88
CA LEU A 73 -1.47 5.22 28.66
C LEU A 73 -0.14 5.53 29.35
N ASN A 74 -0.24 5.79 30.64
CA ASN A 74 0.88 5.84 31.56
C ASN A 74 1.77 4.60 31.36
N GLY A 75 3.05 4.83 31.13
CA GLY A 75 4.09 3.80 31.23
C GLY A 75 4.55 3.24 29.89
N HIS A 76 5.71 3.74 29.43
CA HIS A 76 6.75 2.98 28.73
C HIS A 76 6.32 1.78 27.87
N THR A 77 5.91 1.99 26.62
CA THR A 77 6.41 1.18 25.50
C THR A 77 6.20 1.93 24.19
N MET A 78 7.28 2.18 23.45
CA MET A 78 7.16 2.54 22.04
C MET A 78 6.48 1.38 21.32
N ALA A 79 5.19 1.50 21.01
CA ALA A 79 4.43 0.46 20.34
C ALA A 79 4.86 0.37 18.86
N HIS A 80 6.05 -0.18 18.62
CA HIS A 80 6.49 -0.67 17.33
C HIS A 80 5.66 -1.91 17.00
N THR A 81 4.53 -1.73 16.33
CA THR A 81 3.77 -2.86 15.79
C THR A 81 4.53 -3.40 14.58
N PHE A 82 5.40 -4.38 14.83
CA PHE A 82 5.96 -5.24 13.79
C PHE A 82 4.81 -6.07 13.22
N VAL A 83 4.28 -5.67 12.08
CA VAL A 83 3.39 -6.54 11.30
C VAL A 83 4.26 -7.70 10.85
N LYS A 84 4.01 -8.91 11.39
CA LYS A 84 4.74 -10.12 11.02
C LYS A 84 4.72 -10.26 9.48
N PRO A 85 5.84 -10.68 8.85
CA PRO A 85 5.81 -11.03 7.43
C PRO A 85 4.70 -12.05 7.20
N VAL A 86 3.92 -11.85 6.12
CA VAL A 86 2.99 -12.89 5.67
C VAL A 86 3.87 -14.00 5.11
N ASP A 87 3.89 -15.16 5.78
CA ASP A 87 4.57 -16.35 5.26
C ASP A 87 4.06 -16.65 3.84
N PRO A 88 4.93 -16.81 2.84
CA PRO A 88 4.51 -17.14 1.47
C PRO A 88 3.79 -18.50 1.40
N ASN A 89 3.96 -19.36 2.41
CA ASN A 89 3.26 -20.64 2.54
C ASN A 89 1.86 -20.53 3.17
N ARG A 90 1.42 -19.33 3.59
CA ARG A 90 0.10 -19.10 4.21
C ARG A 90 -1.08 -19.27 3.24
N LEU A 91 -0.83 -19.20 1.95
CA LEU A 91 -1.84 -19.39 0.90
C LEU A 91 -1.99 -20.86 0.48
N LEU A 92 -1.05 -21.75 0.82
CA LEU A 92 -1.08 -23.15 0.37
C LEU A 92 -2.05 -24.03 1.17
N TYR A 93 -2.37 -23.68 2.42
CA TYR A 93 -3.29 -24.46 3.27
C TYR A 93 -4.74 -23.99 3.25
N LYS A 94 -5.14 -23.14 2.28
CA LYS A 94 -6.55 -22.74 2.10
C LYS A 94 -7.24 -23.40 0.89
N THR A 95 -6.61 -24.40 0.26
CA THR A 95 -7.18 -25.11 -0.90
C THR A 95 -7.27 -26.63 -0.70
N ILE A 96 -7.51 -27.09 0.52
CA ILE A 96 -7.99 -28.46 0.75
C ILE A 96 -9.15 -28.39 1.74
N LEU A 97 -10.35 -28.24 1.18
CA LEU A 97 -11.64 -28.87 1.52
C LEU A 97 -12.76 -28.06 0.85
#